data_AF-A0A0M8VEH7-F1
#
_entry.id   AF-A0A0M8VEH7-F1
#
_cell.length_a   1.000
_cell.length_b   1.000
_cell.length_c   1.000
_cell.angle_alpha   90.00
_cell.angle_beta   90.00
_cell.angle_gamma   90.00
#
_symmetry.space_group_name_H-M   'P 1'
#
loop_
_entity.id
_entity.type
_entity.pdbx_description
1 polymer ?
#
loop_
_entity_poly.entity_id
_entity_poly.type
_entity_poly.pdbx_seq_one_letter_code
_entity_poly.pdbx_strand_id
1 'polypeptide(L)'
;GLGWFAWDGYRWKRTGGEKAALWAAGEMAEAMPDHDPNGVFNERELRTHKRRTLSTAGVKALLTQAKASPSLSVDPDELDGDPYALCTPAGVVDLYSGRLRTPDPEKGCHSRATSVAPQDMPIPRWHRFLTDTFG
;
A
#
# COMPACT_ATOMS: atom_id res chain seq x y z
N GLY A 1 -15.26 -2.30 6.46
CA GLY A 1 -14.16 -1.95 5.53
C GLY A 1 -13.00 -2.91 5.69
N LEU A 2 -12.13 -3.02 4.69
CA LEU A 2 -11.01 -3.98 4.64
C LEU A 2 -9.94 -3.73 5.74
N GLY A 3 -9.91 -2.52 6.28
CA GLY A 3 -8.92 -2.08 7.27
C GLY A 3 -7.83 -1.23 6.62
N TRP A 4 -6.76 -0.98 7.37
CA TRP A 4 -5.64 -0.18 6.90
C TRP A 4 -4.51 -1.09 6.37
N PHE A 5 -3.85 -0.61 5.34
CA PHE A 5 -2.74 -1.29 4.69
C PHE A 5 -1.54 -0.34 4.63
N ALA A 6 -0.34 -0.90 4.66
CA ALA A 6 0.91 -0.17 4.46
C ALA A 6 1.69 -0.87 3.36
N TRP A 7 2.30 -0.06 2.51
CA TRP A 7 3.17 -0.56 1.45
C TRP A 7 4.40 -1.22 2.08
N ASP A 8 4.70 -2.46 1.69
CA ASP A 8 5.84 -3.24 2.19
C ASP A 8 7.00 -3.33 1.19
N GLY A 9 6.96 -2.50 0.14
CA GLY A 9 7.96 -2.44 -0.93
C GLY A 9 7.48 -3.08 -2.22
N TYR A 10 6.56 -4.06 -2.16
CA TYR A 10 6.03 -4.72 -3.35
C TYR A 10 4.54 -5.07 -3.31
N ARG A 11 3.91 -4.98 -2.14
CA ARG A 11 2.46 -5.13 -1.96
C ARG A 11 1.94 -4.27 -0.80
N TRP A 12 0.63 -4.19 -0.70
CA TRP A 12 -0.08 -3.58 0.42
C TRP A 12 -0.32 -4.62 1.52
N LYS A 13 0.46 -4.54 2.60
CA LYS A 13 0.31 -5.45 3.73
C LYS A 13 -0.70 -4.88 4.73
N ARG A 14 -1.66 -5.71 5.12
CA ARG A 14 -2.62 -5.33 6.18
C ARG A 14 -1.85 -5.01 7.47
N THR A 15 -2.14 -3.87 8.07
CA THR A 15 -1.45 -3.40 9.28
C THR A 15 -2.21 -3.81 10.54
N GLY A 16 -1.71 -3.38 11.72
CA GLY A 16 -2.32 -3.59 13.04
C GLY A 16 -3.68 -2.91 13.26
N GLY A 17 -4.43 -2.63 12.19
CA GLY A 17 -5.77 -2.07 12.20
C GLY A 17 -5.78 -0.58 12.55
N GLU A 18 -6.86 -0.15 13.20
CA GLU A 18 -7.09 1.26 13.51
C GLU A 18 -6.02 1.86 14.44
N LYS A 19 -5.42 1.05 15.33
CA LYS A 19 -4.33 1.50 16.19
C LYS A 19 -3.09 1.93 15.40
N ALA A 20 -2.74 1.20 14.33
CA ALA A 20 -1.60 1.56 13.49
C ALA A 20 -1.85 2.87 12.73
N ALA A 21 -3.06 3.06 12.21
CA ALA A 21 -3.44 4.30 11.55
C ALA A 21 -3.47 5.50 12.52
N LEU A 22 -3.95 5.30 13.75
CA LEU A 22 -3.92 6.33 14.81
C LEU A 22 -2.49 6.76 15.13
N TRP A 23 -1.55 5.81 15.25
CA TRP A 23 -0.14 6.12 15.47
C TRP A 23 0.47 6.91 14.31
N ALA A 24 0.27 6.45 13.07
CA ALA A 24 0.76 7.15 11.89
C ALA A 24 0.19 8.58 11.76
N ALA A 25 -1.08 8.77 12.10
CA ALA A 25 -1.71 10.09 12.15
C ALA A 25 -1.09 11.01 13.21
N GLY A 26 -0.71 10.45 14.37
CA GLY A 26 0.03 11.16 15.41
C GLY A 26 1.41 11.60 14.92
N GLU A 27 2.18 10.68 14.34
CA GLU A 27 3.51 10.97 13.78
C GLU A 27 3.46 12.05 12.69
N MET A 28 2.47 11.99 11.78
CA MET A 28 2.26 13.04 10.78
C MET A 28 1.95 14.40 11.41
N ALA A 29 1.17 14.44 12.49
CA ALA A 29 0.86 15.67 13.20
C ALA A 29 2.08 16.24 13.94
N GLU A 30 2.93 15.38 14.50
CA GLU A 30 4.19 15.78 15.16
C GLU A 30 5.20 16.34 14.14
N ALA A 31 5.27 15.72 12.96
CA ALA A 31 6.11 16.14 11.85
C ALA A 31 5.63 17.41 11.12
N MET A 32 4.48 17.98 11.50
CA MET A 32 4.01 19.23 10.91
C MET A 32 5.04 20.35 11.09
N PRO A 33 5.35 21.11 10.03
CA PRO A 33 6.34 22.17 10.08
C PRO A 33 5.88 23.30 11.00
N ASP A 34 6.82 23.87 11.75
CA ASP A 34 6.54 25.00 12.64
C ASP A 34 6.55 26.36 11.92
N HIS A 35 6.97 26.36 10.64
CA HIS A 35 7.06 27.53 9.78
C HIS A 35 6.56 27.20 8.36
N ASP A 36 5.85 28.14 7.74
CA ASP A 36 5.36 28.03 6.37
C ASP A 36 6.33 28.74 5.42
N PRO A 37 7.08 28.01 4.57
CA PRO A 37 8.05 28.60 3.65
C PRO A 37 7.41 29.52 2.60
N ASN A 38 6.10 29.39 2.34
CA ASN A 38 5.38 30.23 1.38
C ASN A 38 4.76 31.47 2.02
N GLY A 39 4.81 31.60 3.35
CA GLY A 39 4.26 32.73 4.09
C GLY A 39 2.75 32.90 3.99
N VAL A 40 2.00 31.85 3.63
CA VAL A 40 0.54 31.86 3.56
C VAL A 40 -0.06 31.88 4.97
N PHE A 41 0.56 31.16 5.90
CA PHE A 41 0.15 31.09 7.30
C PHE A 41 1.22 31.65 8.23
N ASN A 42 0.82 32.39 9.25
CA ASN A 42 1.74 32.83 10.30
C ASN A 42 2.03 31.69 11.30
N GLU A 43 3.12 31.84 12.07
CA GLU A 43 3.55 30.82 13.04
C GLU A 43 2.48 30.50 14.10
N ARG A 44 1.66 31.48 14.49
CA ARG A 44 0.60 31.29 15.49
C ARG A 44 -0.52 30.43 14.92
N GLU A 45 -0.90 30.62 13.66
CA GLU A 45 -1.87 29.80 12.95
C GLU A 45 -1.39 28.36 12.81
N LEU A 46 -0.14 28.17 12.40
CA LEU A 46 0.49 26.84 12.29
C LEU A 46 0.54 26.13 13.64
N ARG A 47 1.02 26.80 14.70
CA ARG A 47 1.10 26.21 16.04
C ARG A 47 -0.29 25.87 16.59
N THR A 48 -1.30 26.67 16.26
CA THR A 48 -2.69 26.39 16.63
C THR A 48 -3.24 25.19 15.85
N HIS A 49 -2.96 25.09 14.55
CA HIS A 49 -3.34 23.96 13.71
C HIS A 49 -2.68 22.68 14.21
N LYS A 50 -1.36 22.66 14.41
CA LYS A 50 -0.59 21.54 14.96
C LYS A 50 -1.17 21.05 16.29
N ARG A 51 -1.46 21.96 17.24
CA ARG A 51 -2.10 21.60 18.52
C ARG A 51 -3.48 20.98 18.34
N ARG A 52 -4.28 21.44 17.38
CA ARG A 52 -5.60 20.85 17.09
C ARG A 52 -5.45 19.46 16.48
N THR A 53 -4.55 19.28 15.51
CA THR A 53 -4.28 17.99 14.86
C THR A 53 -3.79 16.95 15.86
N LEU A 54 -2.90 17.33 16.79
CA LEU A 54 -2.38 16.45 17.84
C LEU A 54 -3.44 15.99 18.87
N SER A 55 -4.60 16.65 18.93
CA SER A 55 -5.66 16.24 19.84
C SER A 55 -6.33 14.95 19.37
N THR A 56 -6.88 14.16 20.29
CA THR A 56 -7.66 12.95 19.96
C THR A 56 -8.79 13.24 18.97
N ALA A 57 -9.45 14.39 19.09
CA ALA A 57 -10.51 14.81 18.16
C ALA A 57 -9.95 15.13 16.77
N GLY A 58 -8.79 15.82 16.70
CA GLY A 58 -8.09 16.14 15.45
C GLY A 58 -7.63 14.89 14.72
N VAL A 59 -6.96 13.97 15.41
CA VAL A 59 -6.52 12.69 14.84
C VAL A 59 -7.72 11.88 14.30
N LYS A 60 -8.83 11.79 15.06
CA LYS A 60 -10.05 11.11 14.59
C LYS A 60 -10.65 11.77 13.36
N ALA A 61 -10.66 13.11 13.31
CA ALA A 61 -11.13 13.85 12.14
C ALA A 61 -10.23 13.58 10.93
N LEU A 62 -8.91 13.59 11.11
CA LEU A 62 -7.94 13.28 10.05
C LEU A 62 -8.14 11.86 9.50
N LEU A 63 -8.31 10.86 10.37
CA LEU A 63 -8.60 9.48 9.91
C LEU A 63 -9.94 9.38 9.19
N THR A 64 -10.94 10.14 9.62
CA THR A 64 -12.24 10.19 8.91
C THR A 64 -12.07 10.75 7.50
N GLN A 65 -11.31 11.84 7.34
CA GLN A 65 -11.01 12.42 6.04
C GLN A 65 -10.18 11.46 5.17
N ALA A 66 -9.17 10.82 5.76
CA ALA A 66 -8.32 9.85 5.05
C ALA A 66 -9.14 8.66 4.51
N LYS A 67 -10.09 8.13 5.30
CA LYS A 67 -11.00 7.06 4.86
C LYS A 67 -11.90 7.47 3.69
N ALA A 68 -12.20 8.76 3.56
CA ALA A 68 -13.04 9.29 2.48
C ALA A 68 -12.24 9.78 1.26
N SER A 69 -10.90 9.87 1.38
CA SER A 69 -10.05 10.37 0.30
C SER A 69 -9.88 9.29 -0.78
N PRO A 70 -10.22 9.58 -2.06
CA PRO A 70 -10.02 8.63 -3.15
C PRO A 70 -8.56 8.19 -3.33
N SER A 71 -7.60 9.03 -2.92
CA SER A 71 -6.17 8.70 -2.97
C SER A 71 -5.69 7.75 -1.88
N LEU A 72 -6.50 7.52 -0.84
CA LEU A 72 -6.16 6.67 0.32
C LEU A 72 -7.15 5.52 0.54
N SER A 73 -8.23 5.47 -0.25
CA SER A 73 -9.22 4.40 -0.23
C SER A 73 -9.14 3.58 -1.52
N VAL A 74 -9.26 2.26 -1.40
CA VAL A 74 -9.37 1.33 -2.52
C VAL A 74 -10.68 0.56 -2.43
N ASP A 75 -11.32 0.29 -3.56
CA ASP A 75 -12.49 -0.57 -3.60
C ASP A 75 -12.09 -2.02 -3.28
N PRO A 76 -12.88 -2.77 -2.48
CA PRO A 76 -12.63 -4.20 -2.27
C PRO A 76 -12.45 -5.03 -3.52
N ASP A 77 -13.12 -4.71 -4.62
CA ASP A 77 -13.01 -5.46 -5.87
C ASP A 77 -11.75 -5.09 -6.66
N GLU A 78 -11.12 -3.95 -6.38
CA GLU A 78 -9.83 -3.56 -6.98
C GLU A 78 -8.65 -4.20 -6.25
N LEU A 79 -8.76 -4.41 -4.93
CA LEU A 79 -7.70 -5.05 -4.14
C LEU A 79 -7.62 -6.55 -4.46
N ASP A 80 -6.51 -6.97 -5.04
CA ASP A 80 -6.31 -8.30 -5.64
C ASP A 80 -7.31 -8.62 -6.76
N GLY A 81 -7.84 -7.59 -7.44
CA GLY A 81 -8.90 -7.74 -8.45
C GLY A 81 -8.47 -8.30 -9.81
N ASP A 82 -7.19 -8.14 -10.20
CA ASP A 82 -6.67 -8.65 -11.48
C ASP A 82 -6.15 -10.09 -11.34
N PRO A 83 -6.85 -11.11 -11.88
CA PRO A 83 -6.44 -12.51 -11.75
C PRO A 83 -5.19 -12.86 -12.56
N TYR A 84 -4.77 -12.00 -13.50
CA TYR A 84 -3.58 -12.21 -14.32
C TYR A 84 -2.37 -11.40 -13.83
N ALA A 85 -2.51 -10.67 -12.72
CA ALA A 85 -1.41 -9.99 -12.06
C ALA A 85 -0.91 -10.80 -10.86
N LEU A 86 0.19 -11.53 -11.03
CA LEU A 86 0.82 -12.29 -9.96
C LEU A 86 1.86 -11.44 -9.24
N CYS A 87 1.53 -10.96 -8.04
CA CYS A 87 2.47 -10.22 -7.21
C CYS A 87 3.52 -11.14 -6.58
N THR A 88 4.80 -10.74 -6.67
CA THR A 88 5.97 -11.46 -6.15
C THR A 88 6.97 -10.47 -5.52
N PRO A 89 7.93 -10.92 -4.70
CA PRO A 89 8.93 -10.02 -4.11
C PRO A 89 9.80 -9.24 -5.11
N ALA A 90 9.91 -9.68 -6.38
CA ALA A 90 10.68 -8.97 -7.40
C ALA A 90 9.82 -8.05 -8.28
N GLY A 91 8.48 -8.06 -8.14
CA GLY A 91 7.58 -7.39 -9.05
C GLY A 91 6.27 -8.12 -9.28
N VAL A 92 5.43 -7.51 -10.10
CA VAL A 92 4.15 -8.07 -10.53
C VAL A 92 4.33 -8.69 -11.91
N VAL A 93 4.10 -9.99 -12.01
CA VAL A 93 4.13 -10.72 -13.28
C VAL A 93 2.77 -10.59 -13.93
N ASP A 94 2.73 -10.12 -15.18
CA ASP A 94 1.59 -10.30 -16.06
C ASP A 94 1.60 -11.74 -16.60
N LEU A 95 0.61 -12.54 -16.21
CA LEU A 95 0.51 -13.95 -16.56
C LEU A 95 0.16 -14.19 -18.03
N TYR A 96 -0.36 -13.20 -18.76
CA TYR A 96 -0.58 -13.33 -20.21
C TYR A 96 0.74 -13.23 -20.98
N SER A 97 1.56 -12.25 -20.63
CA SER A 97 2.79 -11.94 -21.37
C SER A 97 4.06 -12.54 -20.74
N GLY A 98 3.98 -12.98 -19.48
CA GLY A 98 5.13 -13.39 -18.67
C GLY A 98 6.03 -12.22 -18.23
N ARG A 99 5.66 -10.96 -18.53
CA ARG A 99 6.51 -9.80 -18.24
C ARG A 99 6.43 -9.41 -16.77
N LEU A 100 7.60 -9.16 -16.18
CA LEU A 100 7.72 -8.64 -14.83
C LEU A 100 7.67 -7.10 -14.86
N ARG A 101 6.75 -6.51 -14.09
CA ARG A 101 6.66 -5.07 -13.86
C ARG A 101 7.21 -4.74 -12.48
N THR A 102 7.95 -3.64 -12.38
CA THR A 102 8.41 -3.10 -11.11
C THR A 102 7.22 -2.83 -10.19
N PRO A 103 7.30 -3.19 -8.89
CA PRO A 103 6.24 -2.84 -7.96
C PRO A 103 6.05 -1.31 -7.89
N ASP A 104 4.80 -0.88 -7.91
CA ASP A 104 4.42 0.53 -7.89
C ASP A 104 3.25 0.68 -6.90
N PRO A 105 3.41 1.44 -5.80
CA PRO A 105 2.34 1.62 -4.83
C PRO A 105 1.12 2.35 -5.39
N GLU A 106 1.27 3.18 -6.43
CA GLU A 106 0.17 3.95 -7.02
C GLU A 106 -0.63 3.14 -8.03
N LYS A 107 -0.01 2.12 -8.65
CA LYS A 107 -0.65 1.28 -9.68
C LYS A 107 -0.98 -0.14 -9.19
N GLY A 108 -0.28 -0.62 -8.17
CA GLY A 108 -0.36 -1.99 -7.69
C GLY A 108 -1.30 -2.13 -6.50
N CYS A 109 -2.47 -2.72 -6.73
CA CYS A 109 -3.45 -3.02 -5.69
C CYS A 109 -3.37 -4.50 -5.27
N HIS A 110 -2.23 -4.95 -4.76
CA HIS A 110 -2.04 -6.33 -4.32
C HIS A 110 -1.92 -6.42 -2.80
N SER A 111 -2.72 -7.26 -2.14
CA SER A 111 -2.54 -7.58 -0.72
C SER A 111 -1.84 -8.92 -0.50
N ARG A 112 -1.86 -9.77 -1.52
CA ARG A 112 -1.27 -11.11 -1.52
C ARG A 112 -0.09 -11.15 -2.48
N ALA A 113 0.88 -11.99 -2.16
CA ALA A 113 2.01 -12.24 -3.04
C ALA A 113 2.56 -13.64 -2.78
N THR A 114 3.27 -14.17 -3.77
CA THR A 114 4.06 -15.39 -3.63
C THR A 114 5.22 -15.19 -2.64
N SER A 115 5.79 -16.30 -2.15
CA SER A 115 6.99 -16.26 -1.31
C SER A 115 8.28 -16.05 -2.10
N VAL A 116 8.26 -16.32 -3.41
CA VAL A 116 9.42 -16.28 -4.30
C VAL A 116 9.06 -15.61 -5.64
N ALA A 117 10.05 -14.97 -6.25
CA ALA A 117 9.95 -14.41 -7.59
C ALA A 117 10.13 -15.49 -8.67
N PRO A 118 9.64 -15.27 -9.90
CA PRO A 118 9.98 -16.14 -11.02
C PRO A 118 11.48 -16.06 -11.31
N GLN A 119 12.04 -17.20 -11.72
CA GLN A 119 13.42 -17.30 -12.15
C GLN A 119 13.47 -18.13 -13.43
N ASP A 120 14.26 -17.68 -14.40
CA ASP A 120 14.57 -18.48 -15.58
C ASP A 120 15.58 -19.56 -15.19
N MET A 121 15.09 -20.78 -15.00
CA MET A 121 15.89 -21.93 -14.58
C MET A 121 15.30 -23.23 -15.14
N PRO A 122 16.12 -24.29 -15.30
CA PRO A 122 15.60 -25.59 -15.73
C PRO A 122 14.51 -26.12 -14.79
N ILE A 123 13.40 -26.59 -15.37
CA ILE A 123 12.25 -27.18 -14.66
C ILE A 123 12.06 -28.67 -15.00
N PRO A 124 13.08 -29.54 -14.81
CA PRO A 124 13.06 -30.91 -15.32
C PRO A 124 11.94 -31.76 -14.74
N ARG A 125 11.54 -31.52 -13.48
CA ARG A 125 10.40 -32.20 -12.85
C ARG A 125 9.07 -31.86 -13.54
N TRP A 126 8.90 -30.61 -13.96
CA TRP A 126 7.70 -30.15 -14.65
C TRP A 126 7.65 -30.70 -16.08
N HIS A 127 8.76 -30.64 -16.83
CA HIS A 127 8.83 -31.23 -18.16
C HIS A 127 8.54 -32.74 -18.15
N ARG A 128 9.08 -33.48 -17.17
CA ARG A 128 8.77 -34.90 -17.00
C ARG A 128 7.28 -35.10 -16.72
N PHE A 129 6.69 -34.33 -15.80
CA PHE A 129 5.26 -34.41 -15.52
C PHE A 129 4.40 -34.17 -16.78
N LEU A 130 4.75 -33.15 -17.58
CA LEU A 130 4.04 -32.87 -18.83
C LEU A 130 4.14 -34.04 -19.82
N THR A 131 5.33 -34.62 -19.97
CA THR A 131 5.56 -35.78 -20.85
C THR A 131 4.77 -37.00 -20.37
N ASP A 132 4.85 -37.31 -19.07
CA ASP A 132 4.16 -38.47 -18.48
C ASP A 132 2.63 -38.34 -18.57
N THR A 133 2.10 -37.10 -18.53
CA THR A 133 0.65 -36.84 -18.49
C THR A 133 0.05 -36.62 -19.87
N PHE A 134 0.77 -35.98 -20.79
CA PHE A 134 0.25 -35.54 -22.08
C PHE A 134 0.94 -36.17 -23.31
N GLY A 135 2.07 -36.87 -23.14
CA GLY A 135 2.83 -37.53 -24.22
C GLY A 135 3.90 -36.66 -24.85
#